data_AF-A0A2C6DS36-F1
#
_entry.id   AF-A0A2C6DS36-F1
#
_cell.length_a   1.000
_cell.length_b   1.000
_cell.length_c   1.000
_cell.angle_alpha   90.00
_cell.angle_beta   90.00
_cell.angle_gamma   90.00
#
_symmetry.space_group_name_H-M   'P 1'
#
loop_
_entity.id
_entity.type
_entity.pdbx_description
1 polymer ?
#
loop_
_entity_poly.entity_id
_entity_poly.type
_entity_poly.pdbx_seq_one_letter_code
_entity_poly.pdbx_strand_id
1 'polypeptide(L)'
;MSEYSWMLSLTSIILVFFTWNIVYRNAKRLATRAESKSTVDHVVKLLNELSDLSLSYWLGATKNKNSQMHTILAMSKINQINHYLEVLISRGLSIDLNFIAEVHKAATLDCEKIKMLRSHELSKKGNESTAKCLSLMSHVFKQFELKYPPLKDETLEEWSASLGPNQNF
;
A
#
# COMPACT_ATOMS: atom_id res chain seq x y z
N MET A 1 58.67 -5.46 -12.04
CA MET A 1 57.23 -5.76 -11.77
C MET A 1 56.80 -5.44 -10.33
N SER A 2 57.67 -5.40 -9.31
CA SER A 2 57.27 -5.05 -7.94
C SER A 2 57.06 -3.55 -7.67
N GLU A 3 57.58 -2.66 -8.53
CA GLU A 3 57.51 -1.20 -8.34
C GLU A 3 56.09 -0.61 -8.43
N TYR A 4 55.13 -1.34 -9.02
CA TYR A 4 53.72 -0.92 -9.12
C TYR A 4 52.77 -1.69 -8.20
N SER A 5 53.28 -2.64 -7.40
CA SER A 5 52.45 -3.48 -6.53
C SER A 5 51.67 -2.64 -5.50
N TRP A 6 52.26 -1.55 -5.01
CA TRP A 6 51.59 -0.63 -4.07
C TRP A 6 50.39 0.08 -4.71
N MET A 7 50.45 0.40 -6.01
CA MET A 7 49.32 1.01 -6.73
C MET A 7 48.15 0.04 -6.84
N LEU A 8 48.43 -1.23 -7.12
CA LEU A 8 47.40 -2.28 -7.16
C LEU A 8 46.76 -2.49 -5.78
N SER A 9 47.56 -2.52 -4.71
CA SER A 9 47.04 -2.62 -3.34
C SER A 9 46.22 -1.41 -2.91
N LEU A 10 46.62 -0.19 -3.28
CA LEU A 10 45.83 1.01 -2.99
C LEU A 10 44.50 1.01 -3.77
N THR A 11 44.57 0.63 -5.05
CA THR A 11 43.41 0.55 -5.94
C THR A 11 42.40 -0.48 -5.44
N SER A 12 42.86 -1.64 -4.94
CA SER A 12 41.98 -2.67 -4.39
C SER A 12 41.24 -2.19 -3.14
N ILE A 13 41.92 -1.47 -2.24
CA ILE A 13 41.31 -0.91 -1.03
C ILE A 13 40.23 0.12 -1.40
N ILE A 14 40.51 1.03 -2.34
CA ILE A 14 39.53 2.02 -2.82
C ILE A 14 38.31 1.32 -3.44
N LEU A 15 38.53 0.29 -4.27
CA LEU A 15 37.47 -0.51 -4.88
C LEU A 15 36.56 -1.16 -3.83
N VAL A 16 37.12 -1.66 -2.73
CA VAL A 16 36.32 -2.25 -1.64
C VAL A 16 35.38 -1.21 -1.02
N PHE A 17 35.87 -0.01 -0.71
CA PHE A 17 35.02 1.05 -0.15
C PHE A 17 33.92 1.50 -1.12
N PHE A 18 34.24 1.65 -2.41
CA PHE A 18 33.24 1.98 -3.43
C PHE A 18 32.19 0.89 -3.58
N THR A 19 32.62 -0.38 -3.63
CA THR A 19 31.72 -1.53 -3.72
C THR A 19 30.78 -1.58 -2.53
N TRP A 20 31.31 -1.43 -1.31
CA TRP A 20 30.50 -1.46 -0.10
C TRP A 20 29.51 -0.30 -0.03
N ASN A 21 29.90 0.90 -0.47
CA ASN A 21 29.00 2.05 -0.53
C ASN A 21 27.80 1.77 -1.45
N ILE A 22 28.04 1.22 -2.64
CA ILE A 22 26.98 0.85 -3.59
C ILE A 22 26.06 -0.23 -2.98
N VAL A 23 26.64 -1.28 -2.41
CA VAL A 23 25.90 -2.37 -1.76
C VAL A 23 25.04 -1.83 -0.62
N TYR A 24 25.60 -0.99 0.25
CA TYR A 24 24.87 -0.38 1.37
C TYR A 24 23.70 0.48 0.91
N ARG A 25 23.89 1.33 -0.10
CA ARG A 25 22.80 2.18 -0.63
C ARG A 25 21.67 1.34 -1.25
N ASN A 26 22.01 0.29 -1.97
CA ASN A 26 21.03 -0.63 -2.55
C ASN A 26 20.30 -1.43 -1.46
N ALA A 27 21.01 -1.96 -0.46
CA ALA A 27 20.42 -2.66 0.66
C ALA A 27 19.42 -1.76 1.42
N LYS A 28 19.78 -0.50 1.70
CA LYS A 28 18.89 0.47 2.34
C LYS A 28 17.63 0.73 1.52
N ARG A 29 17.77 0.88 0.19
CA ARG A 29 16.62 1.08 -0.73
C ARG A 29 15.69 -0.13 -0.74
N LEU A 30 16.25 -1.35 -0.80
CA LEU A 30 15.49 -2.60 -0.78
C LEU A 30 14.76 -2.79 0.55
N ALA A 31 15.44 -2.53 1.67
CA ALA A 31 14.84 -2.59 3.01
C ALA A 31 13.66 -1.61 3.13
N THR A 32 13.85 -0.34 2.73
CA THR A 32 12.79 0.67 2.79
C THR A 32 11.57 0.28 1.92
N ARG A 33 11.82 -0.30 0.73
CA ARG A 33 10.77 -0.82 -0.14
C ARG A 33 10.01 -1.97 0.52
N ALA A 34 10.73 -2.95 1.10
CA ALA A 34 10.14 -4.10 1.77
C ALA A 34 9.32 -3.69 3.00
N GLU A 35 9.84 -2.77 3.81
CA GLU A 35 9.12 -2.19 4.94
C GLU A 35 7.85 -1.44 4.49
N SER A 36 7.95 -0.64 3.43
CA SER A 36 6.79 0.07 2.85
C SER A 36 5.74 -0.91 2.35
N LYS A 37 6.17 -1.99 1.67
CA LYS A 37 5.29 -3.05 1.19
C LYS A 37 4.57 -3.75 2.35
N SER A 38 5.30 -4.11 3.41
CA SER A 38 4.71 -4.69 4.62
C SER A 38 3.63 -3.77 5.22
N THR A 39 3.90 -2.46 5.32
CA THR A 39 2.90 -1.50 5.80
C THR A 39 1.68 -1.39 4.87
N VAL A 40 1.87 -1.42 3.56
CA VAL A 40 0.75 -1.49 2.59
C VAL A 40 -0.08 -2.75 2.82
N ASP A 41 0.56 -3.91 3.00
CA ASP A 41 -0.14 -5.17 3.23
C ASP A 41 -0.92 -5.15 4.56
N HIS A 42 -0.39 -4.50 5.60
CA HIS A 42 -1.12 -4.24 6.85
C HIS A 42 -2.36 -3.36 6.66
N VAL A 43 -2.25 -2.27 5.90
CA VAL A 43 -3.40 -1.41 5.56
C VAL A 43 -4.48 -2.20 4.83
N VAL A 44 -4.07 -3.00 3.84
CA VAL A 44 -4.99 -3.84 3.05
C VAL A 44 -5.71 -4.86 3.92
N LYS A 45 -4.98 -5.51 4.83
CA LYS A 45 -5.59 -6.42 5.81
C LYS A 45 -6.65 -5.71 6.64
N LEU A 46 -6.35 -4.53 7.19
CA LEU A 46 -7.31 -3.76 7.99
C LEU A 46 -8.54 -3.32 7.18
N LEU A 47 -8.36 -2.96 5.91
CA LEU A 47 -9.47 -2.61 5.01
C LEU A 47 -10.38 -3.81 4.73
N ASN A 48 -9.81 -5.00 4.52
CA ASN A 48 -10.59 -6.23 4.37
C ASN A 48 -11.36 -6.56 5.66
N GLU A 49 -10.71 -6.48 6.82
CA GLU A 49 -11.39 -6.70 8.10
C GLU A 49 -12.51 -5.68 8.38
N LEU A 50 -12.33 -4.42 7.96
CA LEU A 50 -13.37 -3.38 8.05
C LEU A 50 -14.53 -3.66 7.08
N SER A 51 -14.22 -4.14 5.87
CA SER A 51 -15.20 -4.58 4.88
C SER A 51 -16.02 -5.74 5.41
N ASP A 52 -15.38 -6.77 5.97
CA ASP A 52 -16.04 -7.94 6.55
C ASP A 52 -16.90 -7.58 7.76
N LEU A 53 -16.42 -6.67 8.62
CA LEU A 53 -17.18 -6.12 9.74
C LEU A 53 -18.45 -5.42 9.23
N SER A 54 -18.32 -4.60 8.19
CA SER A 54 -19.43 -3.84 7.61
C SER A 54 -20.43 -4.76 6.90
N LEU A 55 -19.97 -5.74 6.12
CA LEU A 55 -20.82 -6.76 5.51
C LEU A 55 -21.57 -7.57 6.56
N SER A 56 -20.89 -8.00 7.61
CA SER A 56 -21.50 -8.75 8.73
C SER A 56 -22.55 -7.90 9.46
N TYR A 57 -22.33 -6.59 9.59
CA TYR A 57 -23.30 -5.69 10.18
C TYR A 57 -24.53 -5.49 9.28
N TRP A 58 -24.33 -5.14 8.02
CA TRP A 58 -25.41 -4.83 7.08
C TRP A 58 -26.21 -6.08 6.70
N LEU A 59 -25.54 -7.19 6.40
CA LEU A 59 -26.14 -8.43 5.91
C LEU A 59 -26.40 -9.47 7.00
N GLY A 60 -25.74 -9.38 8.16
CA GLY A 60 -25.82 -10.39 9.19
C GLY A 60 -27.25 -10.61 9.72
N ALA A 61 -27.59 -11.87 9.96
CA ALA A 61 -28.86 -12.32 10.52
C ALA A 61 -28.99 -12.08 12.05
N THR A 62 -28.03 -11.38 12.66
CA THR A 62 -27.97 -11.20 14.11
C THR A 62 -29.12 -10.30 14.58
N LYS A 63 -29.98 -10.85 15.43
CA LYS A 63 -31.20 -10.20 15.93
C LYS A 63 -30.95 -8.90 16.72
N ASN A 64 -29.72 -8.64 17.14
CA ASN A 64 -29.31 -7.42 17.84
C ASN A 64 -28.17 -6.72 17.10
N LYS A 65 -28.52 -5.96 16.06
CA LYS A 65 -27.59 -5.03 15.40
C LYS A 65 -27.42 -3.78 16.25
N ASN A 66 -26.46 -3.80 17.16
CA ASN A 66 -26.11 -2.63 17.96
C ASN A 66 -25.30 -1.66 17.08
N SER A 67 -25.94 -0.58 16.64
CA SER A 67 -25.31 0.44 15.80
C SER A 67 -24.12 1.10 16.49
N GLN A 68 -24.22 1.40 17.79
CA GLN A 68 -23.13 2.02 18.54
C GLN A 68 -21.89 1.12 18.59
N MET A 69 -22.10 -0.18 18.87
CA MET A 69 -21.00 -1.14 18.89
C MET A 69 -20.31 -1.23 17.53
N HIS A 70 -21.08 -1.31 16.44
CA HIS A 70 -20.54 -1.33 15.08
C HIS A 70 -19.75 -0.05 14.78
N THR A 71 -20.32 1.12 15.06
CA THR A 71 -19.64 2.41 14.84
C THR A 71 -18.32 2.49 15.60
N ILE A 72 -18.27 2.07 16.87
CA ILE A 72 -17.02 2.07 17.66
C ILE A 72 -15.98 1.13 17.06
N LEU A 73 -16.37 -0.09 16.67
CA LEU A 73 -15.46 -1.05 16.06
C LEU A 73 -14.94 -0.57 14.71
N ALA A 74 -15.81 -0.02 13.87
CA ALA A 74 -15.45 0.55 12.58
C ALA A 74 -14.48 1.74 12.75
N MET A 75 -14.79 2.69 13.63
CA MET A 75 -13.92 3.83 13.93
C MET A 75 -12.56 3.40 14.46
N SER A 76 -12.50 2.39 15.34
CA SER A 76 -11.23 1.84 15.84
C SER A 76 -10.35 1.30 14.71
N LYS A 77 -10.94 0.56 13.76
CA LYS A 77 -10.21 0.07 12.58
C LYS A 77 -9.79 1.21 11.64
N ILE A 78 -10.66 2.19 11.42
CA ILE A 78 -10.35 3.38 10.59
C ILE A 78 -9.18 4.16 11.19
N ASN A 79 -9.14 4.34 12.51
CA ASN A 79 -8.02 5.01 13.17
C ASN A 79 -6.70 4.24 12.99
N GLN A 80 -6.73 2.91 13.08
CA GLN A 80 -5.55 2.08 12.78
C GLN A 80 -5.10 2.24 11.32
N ILE A 81 -6.05 2.21 10.38
CA ILE A 81 -5.78 2.45 8.95
C ILE A 81 -5.13 3.84 8.78
N ASN A 82 -5.71 4.88 9.38
CA ASN A 82 -5.19 6.24 9.28
C ASN A 82 -3.74 6.35 9.80
N HIS A 83 -3.45 5.73 10.95
CA HIS A 83 -2.09 5.69 11.49
C HIS A 83 -1.08 5.06 10.50
N TYR A 84 -1.42 3.92 9.90
CA TYR A 84 -0.53 3.29 8.91
C TYR A 84 -0.43 4.09 7.60
N LEU A 85 -1.48 4.81 7.21
CA LEU A 85 -1.42 5.71 6.05
C LEU A 85 -0.50 6.92 6.33
N GLU A 86 -0.51 7.47 7.54
CA GLU A 86 0.44 8.52 7.95
C GLU A 86 1.89 8.02 7.88
N VAL A 87 2.15 6.78 8.31
CA VAL A 87 3.46 6.14 8.16
C VAL A 87 3.86 6.04 6.68
N LEU A 88 2.95 5.63 5.80
CA LEU A 88 3.23 5.58 4.35
C LEU A 88 3.47 6.97 3.75
N ILE A 89 2.73 8.00 4.18
CA ILE A 89 2.94 9.39 3.76
C ILE A 89 4.33 9.86 4.17
N SER A 90 4.76 9.57 5.41
CA SER A 90 6.12 9.91 5.89
C SER A 90 7.24 9.22 5.09
N ARG A 91 6.96 8.07 4.48
CA ARG A 91 7.87 7.35 3.57
C ARG A 91 7.82 7.87 2.13
N GLY A 92 7.04 8.93 1.89
CA GLY A 92 6.96 9.64 0.63
C GLY A 92 5.98 9.05 -0.38
N LEU A 93 4.93 8.36 0.08
CA LEU A 93 3.77 7.98 -0.76
C LEU A 93 2.73 9.12 -0.73
N SER A 94 2.14 9.45 -1.88
CA SER A 94 1.13 10.52 -1.99
C SER A 94 -0.28 9.94 -1.86
N ILE A 95 -0.71 9.68 -0.62
CA ILE A 95 -2.05 9.15 -0.34
C ILE A 95 -3.07 10.29 -0.31
N ASP A 96 -4.21 10.09 -0.99
CA ASP A 96 -5.31 11.05 -0.99
C ASP A 96 -6.25 10.71 0.17
N LEU A 97 -6.40 11.65 1.10
CA LEU A 97 -7.20 11.51 2.32
C LEU A 97 -8.70 11.44 2.03
N ASN A 98 -9.15 11.85 0.83
CA ASN A 98 -10.56 11.74 0.43
C ASN A 98 -11.05 10.29 0.46
N PHE A 99 -10.21 9.34 0.06
CA PHE A 99 -10.55 7.92 0.08
C PHE A 99 -10.84 7.41 1.50
N ILE A 100 -10.10 7.90 2.51
CA ILE A 100 -10.32 7.52 3.91
C ILE A 100 -11.66 8.08 4.39
N ALA A 101 -11.97 9.33 4.05
CA ALA A 101 -13.24 9.96 4.41
C ALA A 101 -14.43 9.20 3.79
N GLU A 102 -14.29 8.74 2.55
CA GLU A 102 -15.31 7.92 1.88
C GLU A 102 -15.49 6.55 2.56
N VAL A 103 -14.40 5.88 2.93
CA VAL A 103 -14.45 4.61 3.68
C VAL A 103 -15.13 4.82 5.04
N HIS A 104 -14.76 5.88 5.75
CA HIS A 104 -15.35 6.20 7.04
C HIS A 104 -16.86 6.42 6.91
N LYS A 105 -17.27 7.24 5.94
CA LYS A 105 -18.69 7.50 5.67
C LYS A 105 -19.43 6.22 5.29
N ALA A 106 -18.89 5.41 4.38
CA ALA A 106 -19.57 4.19 3.94
C ALA A 106 -19.73 3.14 5.06
N ALA A 107 -18.77 3.06 5.98
CA ALA A 107 -18.79 2.10 7.08
C ALA A 107 -19.73 2.49 8.22
N THR A 108 -19.98 3.79 8.47
CA THR A 108 -20.72 4.26 9.66
C THR A 108 -22.02 5.01 9.36
N LEU A 109 -22.26 5.45 8.12
CA LEU A 109 -23.41 6.29 7.80
C LEU A 109 -24.73 5.52 7.84
N ASP A 110 -25.68 6.07 8.59
CA ASP A 110 -27.04 5.55 8.80
C ASP A 110 -27.11 4.20 9.53
N CYS A 111 -26.08 3.81 10.29
CA CYS A 111 -26.12 2.59 11.09
C CYS A 111 -27.31 2.58 12.07
N GLU A 112 -27.71 3.73 12.60
CA GLU A 112 -28.87 3.88 13.47
C GLU A 112 -30.21 3.56 12.79
N LYS A 113 -30.29 3.67 11.46
CA LYS A 113 -31.52 3.45 10.67
C LYS A 113 -31.68 2.02 10.19
N ILE A 114 -30.82 1.10 10.59
CA ILE A 114 -30.79 -0.27 10.06
C ILE A 114 -32.13 -1.01 10.13
N LYS A 115 -32.92 -0.77 11.17
CA LYS A 115 -34.26 -1.39 11.36
C LYS A 115 -35.31 -0.88 10.37
N MET A 116 -35.06 0.26 9.73
CA MET A 116 -35.97 0.91 8.78
C MET A 116 -35.67 0.54 7.32
N LEU A 117 -34.52 -0.07 7.05
CA LEU A 117 -34.04 -0.38 5.71
C LEU A 117 -34.54 -1.74 5.21
N ARG A 118 -34.83 -1.81 3.90
CA ARG A 118 -35.19 -3.07 3.24
C ARG A 118 -33.96 -3.90 2.95
N SER A 119 -34.14 -5.22 2.78
CA SER A 119 -33.04 -6.16 2.48
C SER A 119 -32.16 -5.72 1.29
N HIS A 120 -32.76 -5.22 0.20
CA HIS A 120 -32.01 -4.68 -0.94
C HIS A 120 -31.12 -3.47 -0.57
N GLU A 121 -31.61 -2.58 0.29
CA GLU A 121 -30.86 -1.40 0.73
C GLU A 121 -29.71 -1.77 1.68
N LEU A 122 -29.91 -2.77 2.53
CA LEU A 122 -28.86 -3.36 3.36
C LEU A 122 -27.74 -3.95 2.50
N SER A 123 -28.09 -4.71 1.46
CA SER A 123 -27.11 -5.25 0.50
C SER A 123 -26.38 -4.15 -0.26
N LYS A 124 -27.08 -3.07 -0.65
CA LYS A 124 -26.46 -1.90 -1.27
C LYS A 124 -25.44 -1.25 -0.34
N LYS A 125 -25.78 -1.01 0.93
CA LYS A 125 -24.88 -0.42 1.94
C LYS A 125 -23.66 -1.30 2.21
N GLY A 126 -23.84 -2.61 2.34
CA GLY A 126 -22.76 -3.57 2.47
C GLY A 126 -21.79 -3.52 1.29
N ASN A 127 -22.33 -3.58 0.07
CA ASN A 127 -21.52 -3.50 -1.16
C ASN A 127 -20.83 -2.15 -1.33
N GLU A 128 -21.49 -1.04 -0.98
CA GLU A 128 -20.89 0.30 -1.02
C GLU A 128 -19.69 0.40 -0.08
N SER A 129 -19.81 -0.13 1.15
CA SER A 129 -18.69 -0.18 2.09
C SER A 129 -17.50 -0.97 1.52
N THR A 130 -17.76 -2.15 0.95
CA THR A 130 -16.72 -2.96 0.30
C THR A 130 -16.07 -2.24 -0.87
N ALA A 131 -16.86 -1.58 -1.72
CA ALA A 131 -16.37 -0.86 -2.89
C ALA A 131 -15.46 0.32 -2.50
N LYS A 132 -15.80 1.04 -1.42
CA LYS A 132 -14.95 2.12 -0.90
C LYS A 132 -13.64 1.60 -0.29
N CYS A 133 -13.68 0.50 0.46
CA CYS A 133 -12.46 -0.16 0.94
C CYS A 133 -11.54 -0.58 -0.21
N LEU A 134 -12.11 -1.19 -1.27
CA LEU A 134 -11.35 -1.60 -2.45
C LEU A 134 -10.75 -0.40 -3.19
N SER A 135 -11.50 0.69 -3.30
CA SER A 135 -11.02 1.93 -3.94
C SER A 135 -9.79 2.50 -3.23
N LEU A 136 -9.81 2.55 -1.89
CA LEU A 136 -8.65 2.97 -1.10
C LEU A 136 -7.48 1.99 -1.25
N MET A 137 -7.75 0.68 -1.20
CA MET A 137 -6.73 -0.34 -1.43
C MET A 137 -6.03 -0.16 -2.79
N SER A 138 -6.80 0.00 -3.87
CA SER A 138 -6.26 0.27 -5.20
C SER A 138 -5.45 1.56 -5.26
N HIS A 139 -5.91 2.63 -4.59
CA HIS A 139 -5.15 3.88 -4.50
C HIS A 139 -3.80 3.68 -3.82
N VAL A 140 -3.78 3.03 -2.65
CA VAL A 140 -2.54 2.78 -1.90
C VAL A 140 -1.57 1.93 -2.71
N PHE A 141 -2.04 0.87 -3.38
CA PHE A 141 -1.19 0.06 -4.26
C PHE A 141 -0.61 0.87 -5.41
N LYS A 142 -1.44 1.65 -6.10
CA LYS A 142 -0.99 2.51 -7.20
C LYS A 142 0.10 3.49 -6.74
N GLN A 143 -0.09 4.13 -5.58
CA GLN A 143 0.91 5.05 -5.03
C GLN A 143 2.20 4.35 -4.63
N PHE A 144 2.09 3.12 -4.09
CA PHE A 144 3.26 2.29 -3.81
C PHE A 144 4.03 1.94 -5.09
N GLU A 145 3.35 1.53 -6.16
CA GLU A 145 3.96 1.20 -7.45
C GLU A 145 4.58 2.42 -8.14
N LEU A 146 3.96 3.60 -8.05
CA LEU A 146 4.55 4.84 -8.54
C LEU A 146 5.86 5.18 -7.82
N LYS A 147 5.95 4.90 -6.52
CA LYS A 147 7.16 5.12 -5.72
C LYS A 147 8.22 4.04 -5.95
N TYR A 148 7.79 2.79 -6.08
CA TYR A 148 8.62 1.61 -6.21
C TYR A 148 8.20 0.83 -7.47
N PRO A 149 8.53 1.33 -8.67
CA PRO A 149 8.11 0.71 -9.90
C PRO A 149 8.57 -0.74 -9.96
N PRO A 150 7.77 -1.66 -10.51
CA PRO A 150 8.21 -3.02 -10.75
C PRO A 150 9.43 -2.97 -11.67
N LEU A 151 10.47 -3.72 -11.31
CA LEU A 151 11.53 -4.00 -12.27
C LEU A 151 10.90 -4.86 -13.34
N LYS A 152 10.83 -4.36 -14.58
CA LYS A 152 10.61 -5.23 -15.72
C LYS A 152 11.88 -6.05 -15.88
N ASP A 153 11.75 -7.37 -16.00
CA ASP A 153 12.85 -8.20 -16.47
C ASP A 153 13.06 -7.84 -17.94
N GLU A 154 13.84 -6.79 -18.20
CA GLU A 154 14.31 -6.50 -19.55
C GLU A 154 15.27 -7.62 -19.91
N THR A 155 14.89 -8.39 -20.92
CA THR A 155 15.82 -9.33 -21.55
C THR A 155 17.01 -8.55 -22.11
N LEU A 156 18.19 -9.20 -22.22
CA LEU A 156 19.39 -8.57 -22.80
C LEU A 156 19.10 -7.99 -24.21
N GLU A 157 18.18 -8.60 -24.94
CA GLU A 157 17.70 -8.14 -26.24
C GLU A 157 16.96 -6.80 -26.14
N GLU A 158 15.98 -6.68 -25.23
CA GLU A 158 15.20 -5.46 -24.99
C GLU A 158 16.07 -4.30 -24.48
N TRP A 159 17.02 -4.60 -23.57
CA TRP A 159 17.98 -3.61 -23.10
C TRP A 159 18.90 -3.14 -24.23
N SER A 160 19.42 -4.06 -25.06
CA SER A 160 20.27 -3.68 -26.20
C SER A 160 19.52 -2.86 -27.25
N ALA A 161 18.25 -3.17 -27.48
CA ALA A 161 17.38 -2.42 -28.38
C ALA A 161 17.10 -1.00 -27.87
N SER A 162 16.98 -0.83 -26.55
CA SER A 162 16.78 0.50 -25.92
C SER A 162 17.99 1.44 -26.05
N LEU A 163 19.18 0.89 -26.32
CA LEU A 163 20.43 1.64 -26.51
C LEU A 163 20.73 1.94 -27.98
N GLY A 164 20.00 1.33 -28.92
CA GLY A 164 20.10 1.63 -30.34
C GLY A 164 19.54 3.02 -30.67
N PRO A 165 19.98 3.68 -31.77
CA PRO A 165 19.37 4.93 -32.21
C PRO A 165 17.87 4.68 -32.45
N ASN A 166 17.00 5.44 -31.78
CA ASN A 166 15.54 5.39 -31.94
C ASN A 166 15.18 5.26 -33.42
N GLN A 167 14.82 4.04 -33.86
CA GLN A 167 14.28 3.81 -35.20
C GLN A 167 12.81 4.20 -35.20
N ASN A 168 12.54 5.49 -35.04
CA ASN A 168 11.24 6.07 -35.37
C ASN A 168 11.34 6.65 -36.79
N PHE A 169 10.93 5.85 -37.77
CA PHE A 169 10.44 6.31 -39.07
C PHE A 169 9.07 5.70 -39.31
#